data_AF-A0A0K1W124-F1
#
_entry.id   AF-A0A0K1W124-F1
#
_cell.length_a   1.000
_cell.length_b   1.000
_cell.length_c   1.000
_cell.angle_alpha   90.00
_cell.angle_beta   90.00
_cell.angle_gamma   90.00
#
_symmetry.space_group_name_H-M   'P 1'
#
loop_
_entity.id
_entity.type
_entity.pdbx_description
1 polymer ?
#
loop_
_entity_poly.entity_id
_entity_poly.type
_entity_poly.pdbx_seq_one_letter_code
_entity_poly.pdbx_strand_id
1 'polypeptide(L)'
;MKKILQMILALGLTVTPASASSFKKTSVSSSKYYDYIESWNEYLYYKFDSSSTEESFVKKNFKSIITENFEEESWFKSFNKDINIKFLSYKKDKLKVSFFNKKNSNILENEIAKEFTLVLYNYDQMNKFIKNTQDYLKMNPIYIDKNNYVQMEIEHNIENKFKGFIDWYGNELLYLNDINEFFEFLDFDAINQTLELDNNLKADFLCNSNIKFYFKRRSMQIRKNIDNKINFSKDLEVIKFNISNWLSKKVYLNSYDKKSYDFFNIESFDYNKGIVTFSLNEKYFDIPLIMSLEKK
;
A
#
# COMPACT_ATOMS: atom_id res chain seq x y z
N MET A 1 -9.80 -13.63 7.13
CA MET A 1 -9.10 -13.42 5.84
C MET A 1 -10.06 -13.16 4.68
N LYS A 2 -11.13 -13.94 4.45
CA LYS A 2 -12.19 -13.60 3.45
C LYS A 2 -12.77 -12.18 3.62
N LYS A 3 -12.99 -11.73 4.86
CA LYS A 3 -13.44 -10.37 5.19
C LYS A 3 -12.43 -9.25 4.83
N ILE A 4 -11.14 -9.56 4.74
CA ILE A 4 -10.09 -8.57 4.44
C ILE A 4 -10.00 -8.38 2.91
N LEU A 5 -10.11 -9.45 2.12
CA LEU A 5 -10.21 -9.33 0.66
C LEU A 5 -11.53 -8.66 0.22
N GLN A 6 -12.65 -8.98 0.87
CA GLN A 6 -13.92 -8.27 0.69
C GLN A 6 -13.83 -6.77 1.01
N MET A 7 -12.90 -6.37 1.91
CA MET A 7 -12.64 -4.97 2.26
C MET A 7 -11.68 -4.30 1.27
N ILE A 8 -10.67 -5.02 0.77
CA ILE A 8 -9.76 -4.58 -0.31
C ILE A 8 -10.55 -4.27 -1.59
N LEU A 9 -11.60 -5.04 -1.87
CA LEU A 9 -12.50 -4.79 -3.00
C LEU A 9 -13.55 -3.71 -2.73
N ALA A 10 -13.92 -3.49 -1.46
CA ALA A 10 -14.79 -2.39 -1.06
C ALA A 10 -14.10 -1.01 -1.13
N LEU A 11 -12.76 -0.95 -1.19
CA LEU A 11 -11.99 0.30 -1.15
C LEU A 11 -11.60 0.87 -2.52
N GLY A 12 -11.91 0.22 -3.65
CA GLY A 12 -11.47 0.73 -4.97
C GLY A 12 -12.24 0.36 -6.24
N LEU A 13 -13.25 -0.52 -6.19
CA LEU A 13 -14.18 -0.72 -7.31
C LEU A 13 -15.61 -0.63 -6.77
N THR A 14 -16.37 0.34 -7.27
CA THR A 14 -17.74 0.65 -6.88
C THR A 14 -18.58 -0.60 -6.61
N VAL A 15 -18.94 -0.82 -5.36
CA VAL A 15 -20.15 -1.57 -5.02
C VAL A 15 -21.06 -0.60 -4.27
N THR A 16 -21.98 0.02 -5.02
CA THR A 16 -23.22 0.56 -4.46
C THR A 16 -23.84 -0.50 -3.55
N PRO A 17 -23.95 -0.26 -2.23
CA PRO A 17 -24.82 -1.07 -1.40
C PRO A 17 -26.24 -0.59 -1.69
N ALA A 18 -26.87 -1.14 -2.73
CA ALA A 18 -28.22 -0.77 -3.09
C ALA A 18 -29.15 -1.97 -2.92
N SER A 19 -29.70 -2.01 -1.70
CA SER A 19 -31.08 -2.40 -1.39
C SER A 19 -31.50 -3.84 -1.66
N ALA A 20 -32.14 -4.42 -0.63
CA ALA A 20 -33.05 -5.54 -0.74
C ALA A 20 -33.72 -5.55 -2.11
N SER A 21 -33.36 -6.54 -2.93
CA SER A 21 -34.07 -6.81 -4.17
C SER A 21 -35.50 -7.12 -3.79
N SER A 22 -36.38 -6.13 -3.89
CA SER A 22 -37.81 -6.36 -4.04
C SER A 22 -37.93 -7.37 -5.17
N PHE A 23 -38.39 -8.57 -4.85
CA PHE A 23 -38.73 -9.60 -5.82
C PHE A 23 -39.65 -8.96 -6.86
N LYS A 24 -39.11 -8.61 -8.05
CA LYS A 24 -39.95 -8.36 -9.21
C LYS A 24 -40.65 -9.68 -9.47
N LYS A 25 -41.98 -9.68 -9.34
CA LYS A 25 -42.82 -10.82 -9.74
C LYS A 25 -42.40 -11.26 -11.14
N THR A 26 -41.68 -12.37 -11.23
CA THR A 26 -41.46 -13.13 -12.44
C THR A 26 -42.29 -14.40 -12.38
N SER A 27 -42.60 -14.90 -13.57
CA SER A 27 -43.51 -15.99 -13.91
C SER A 27 -43.39 -17.23 -13.03
N VAL A 28 -44.51 -17.95 -12.90
CA VAL A 28 -44.82 -19.12 -12.05
C VAL A 28 -43.88 -20.34 -12.23
N SER A 29 -42.79 -20.23 -12.99
CA SER A 29 -41.93 -21.35 -13.37
C SER A 29 -40.44 -21.23 -13.03
N SER A 30 -39.98 -20.21 -12.29
CA SER A 30 -38.60 -20.21 -11.79
C SER A 30 -38.53 -20.93 -10.44
N SER A 31 -37.72 -21.99 -10.35
CA SER A 31 -37.47 -22.65 -9.07
C SER A 31 -36.80 -21.64 -8.12
N LYS A 32 -37.19 -21.64 -6.84
CA LYS A 32 -36.62 -20.78 -5.78
C LYS A 32 -35.08 -20.83 -5.73
N TYR A 33 -34.48 -21.93 -6.18
CA TYR A 33 -33.04 -22.15 -6.23
C TYR A 33 -32.39 -21.58 -7.51
N TYR A 34 -33.13 -21.46 -8.60
CA TYR A 34 -32.67 -20.78 -9.82
C TYR A 34 -32.38 -19.32 -9.53
N ASP A 35 -33.38 -18.60 -8.98
CA ASP A 35 -33.24 -17.18 -8.64
C ASP A 35 -32.14 -16.96 -7.59
N TYR A 36 -31.96 -17.92 -6.67
CA TYR A 36 -30.88 -17.89 -5.69
C TYR A 36 -29.49 -17.98 -6.34
N ILE A 37 -29.25 -18.94 -7.24
CA ILE A 37 -27.96 -19.08 -7.93
C ILE A 37 -27.68 -17.85 -8.79
N GLU A 38 -28.68 -17.35 -9.52
CA GLU A 38 -28.55 -16.13 -10.33
C GLU A 38 -28.21 -14.91 -9.46
N SER A 39 -28.74 -14.82 -8.25
CA SER A 39 -28.45 -13.72 -7.31
C SER A 39 -27.04 -13.73 -6.69
N TRP A 40 -26.28 -14.82 -6.82
CA TRP A 40 -24.94 -14.89 -6.23
C TRP A 40 -23.99 -13.83 -6.79
N ASN A 41 -23.14 -13.33 -5.89
CA ASN A 41 -22.03 -12.47 -6.23
C ASN A 41 -21.17 -13.10 -7.33
N GLU A 42 -20.78 -12.30 -8.31
CA GLU A 42 -19.95 -12.72 -9.43
C GLU A 42 -18.51 -13.01 -9.01
N TYR A 43 -18.08 -12.55 -7.83
CA TYR A 43 -16.69 -12.70 -7.39
C TYR A 43 -16.51 -13.87 -6.41
N LEU A 44 -15.47 -14.67 -6.65
CA LEU A 44 -15.02 -15.75 -5.79
C LEU A 44 -13.58 -15.51 -5.35
N TYR A 45 -13.24 -15.95 -4.15
CA TYR A 45 -11.91 -15.78 -3.56
C TYR A 45 -11.32 -17.11 -3.15
N TYR A 46 -10.06 -17.36 -3.51
CA TYR A 46 -9.40 -18.60 -3.09
C TYR A 46 -7.90 -18.44 -2.91
N LYS A 47 -7.38 -19.07 -1.86
CA LYS A 47 -5.94 -19.10 -1.63
C LYS A 47 -5.28 -20.00 -2.66
N PHE A 48 -4.33 -19.46 -3.41
CA PHE A 48 -3.56 -20.15 -4.43
C PHE A 48 -2.34 -20.84 -3.84
N ASP A 49 -2.17 -22.11 -4.15
CA ASP A 49 -0.91 -22.83 -3.92
C ASP A 49 -0.13 -22.85 -5.23
N SER A 50 1.00 -22.14 -5.24
CA SER A 50 1.88 -21.95 -6.40
C SER A 50 2.66 -23.21 -6.80
N SER A 51 2.37 -24.36 -6.19
CA SER A 51 2.92 -25.66 -6.58
C SER A 51 2.46 -26.16 -7.97
N SER A 52 1.48 -25.51 -8.60
CA SER A 52 0.96 -25.88 -9.92
C SER A 52 0.47 -24.65 -10.72
N THR A 53 0.17 -24.82 -12.01
CA THR A 53 -0.43 -23.74 -12.83
C THR A 53 -1.84 -23.39 -12.33
N GLU A 54 -2.27 -22.14 -12.53
CA GLU A 54 -3.60 -21.67 -12.13
C GLU A 54 -4.72 -22.58 -12.66
N GLU A 55 -4.71 -22.90 -13.96
CA GLU A 55 -5.76 -23.69 -14.57
C GLU A 55 -5.85 -25.10 -13.95
N SER A 56 -4.69 -25.74 -13.74
CA SER A 56 -4.62 -27.05 -13.09
C SER A 56 -5.11 -26.98 -11.64
N PHE A 57 -4.70 -25.94 -10.91
CA PHE A 57 -5.09 -25.70 -9.53
C PHE A 57 -6.61 -25.47 -9.42
N VAL A 58 -7.18 -24.59 -10.24
CA VAL A 58 -8.62 -24.29 -10.24
C VAL A 58 -9.42 -25.53 -10.61
N LYS A 59 -9.02 -26.26 -11.66
CA LYS A 59 -9.70 -27.50 -12.07
C LYS A 59 -9.70 -28.56 -10.98
N LYS A 60 -8.61 -28.66 -10.19
CA LYS A 60 -8.53 -29.59 -9.05
C LYS A 60 -9.38 -29.13 -7.86
N ASN A 61 -9.46 -27.81 -7.63
CA ASN A 61 -10.03 -27.24 -6.40
C ASN A 61 -11.41 -26.55 -6.58
N PHE A 62 -12.02 -26.54 -7.77
CA PHE A 62 -13.25 -25.77 -8.04
C PHE A 62 -14.40 -26.04 -7.07
N LYS A 63 -14.55 -27.27 -6.58
CA LYS A 63 -15.59 -27.59 -5.59
C LYS A 63 -15.34 -26.90 -4.26
N SER A 64 -14.09 -26.90 -3.80
CA SER A 64 -13.68 -26.19 -2.58
C SER A 64 -13.81 -24.69 -2.77
N ILE A 65 -13.44 -24.16 -3.94
CA ILE A 65 -13.63 -22.75 -4.31
C ILE A 65 -15.09 -22.33 -4.13
N ILE A 66 -16.03 -23.04 -4.75
CA ILE A 66 -17.47 -22.71 -4.62
C ILE A 66 -17.93 -22.92 -3.17
N THR A 67 -17.59 -24.06 -2.56
CA THR A 67 -18.09 -24.39 -1.22
C THR A 67 -17.66 -23.36 -0.20
N GLU A 68 -16.37 -23.02 -0.15
CA GLU A 68 -15.84 -22.07 0.82
C GLU A 68 -16.45 -20.67 0.62
N ASN A 69 -16.67 -20.21 -0.61
CA ASN A 69 -17.21 -18.85 -0.82
C ASN A 69 -18.66 -18.69 -0.36
N PHE A 70 -19.45 -19.77 -0.34
CA PHE A 70 -20.87 -19.73 0.02
C PHE A 70 -21.24 -20.51 1.29
N GLU A 71 -20.27 -21.14 1.97
CA GLU A 71 -20.53 -22.03 3.12
C GLU A 71 -21.25 -21.36 4.30
N GLU A 72 -21.10 -20.06 4.47
CA GLU A 72 -21.75 -19.30 5.55
C GLU A 72 -23.25 -19.08 5.27
N GLU A 73 -23.68 -19.21 4.02
CA GLU A 73 -25.08 -19.01 3.63
C GLU A 73 -25.92 -20.25 4.00
N SER A 74 -26.96 -20.03 4.81
CA SER A 74 -27.87 -21.10 5.24
C SER A 74 -28.53 -21.82 4.06
N TRP A 75 -28.90 -21.06 3.02
CA TRP A 75 -29.49 -21.58 1.79
C TRP A 75 -28.53 -22.45 0.98
N PHE A 76 -27.26 -22.06 0.91
CA PHE A 76 -26.23 -22.84 0.22
C PHE A 76 -26.05 -24.22 0.87
N LYS A 77 -26.08 -24.31 2.21
CA LYS A 77 -25.97 -25.60 2.92
C LYS A 77 -27.08 -26.58 2.57
N SER A 78 -28.33 -26.11 2.46
CA SER A 78 -29.45 -26.93 1.98
C SER A 78 -29.27 -27.31 0.52
N PHE A 79 -28.96 -26.33 -0.33
CA PHE A 79 -28.78 -26.51 -1.77
C PHE A 79 -27.66 -27.52 -2.11
N ASN A 80 -26.48 -27.38 -1.50
CA ASN A 80 -25.29 -28.21 -1.77
C ASN A 80 -25.48 -29.70 -1.44
N LYS A 81 -26.44 -30.04 -0.56
CA LYS A 81 -26.78 -31.44 -0.27
C LYS A 81 -27.42 -32.15 -1.46
N ASP A 82 -28.13 -31.40 -2.31
CA ASP A 82 -29.03 -31.92 -3.32
C ASP A 82 -28.55 -31.66 -4.77
N ILE A 83 -27.45 -30.90 -4.93
CA ILE A 83 -26.84 -30.58 -6.23
C ILE A 83 -25.41 -31.11 -6.39
N ASN A 84 -25.06 -31.44 -7.63
CA ASN A 84 -23.70 -31.64 -8.07
C ASN A 84 -23.17 -30.37 -8.75
N ILE A 85 -21.85 -30.16 -8.64
CA ILE A 85 -21.13 -29.07 -9.29
C ILE A 85 -20.14 -29.70 -10.27
N LYS A 86 -20.14 -29.23 -11.52
CA LYS A 86 -19.21 -29.64 -12.57
C LYS A 86 -18.42 -28.45 -13.10
N PHE A 87 -17.13 -28.65 -13.26
CA PHE A 87 -16.24 -27.70 -13.91
C PHE A 87 -16.51 -27.67 -15.41
N LEU A 88 -16.70 -26.47 -15.98
CA LEU A 88 -16.84 -26.28 -17.42
C LEU A 88 -15.56 -25.69 -18.03
N SER A 89 -15.09 -24.56 -17.51
CA SER A 89 -13.89 -23.89 -18.04
C SER A 89 -13.30 -22.90 -17.04
N TYR A 90 -12.02 -22.57 -17.22
CA TYR A 90 -11.36 -21.45 -16.57
C TYR A 90 -10.52 -20.69 -17.60
N LYS A 91 -10.71 -19.37 -17.73
CA LYS A 91 -9.93 -18.54 -18.67
C LYS A 91 -9.89 -17.09 -18.18
N LYS A 92 -8.69 -16.51 -18.04
CA LYS A 92 -8.49 -15.10 -17.63
C LYS A 92 -9.39 -14.74 -16.45
N ASP A 93 -9.24 -15.50 -15.36
CA ASP A 93 -10.02 -15.36 -14.11
C ASP A 93 -11.49 -15.78 -14.17
N LYS A 94 -12.05 -16.08 -15.34
CA LYS A 94 -13.45 -16.50 -15.46
C LYS A 94 -13.59 -17.99 -15.19
N LEU A 95 -14.11 -18.35 -14.02
CA LEU A 95 -14.49 -19.71 -13.65
C LEU A 95 -15.94 -19.97 -14.05
N LYS A 96 -16.17 -20.89 -14.98
CA LYS A 96 -17.50 -21.35 -15.35
C LYS A 96 -17.77 -22.74 -14.77
N VAL A 97 -18.86 -22.86 -14.03
CA VAL A 97 -19.32 -24.11 -13.42
C VAL A 97 -20.78 -24.36 -13.74
N SER A 98 -21.18 -25.62 -13.74
CA SER A 98 -22.58 -26.00 -13.85
C SER A 98 -23.10 -26.71 -12.60
N PHE A 99 -24.35 -26.42 -12.28
CA PHE A 99 -25.11 -26.95 -11.17
C PHE A 99 -26.24 -27.82 -11.72
N PHE A 100 -26.31 -29.06 -11.26
CA PHE A 100 -27.35 -30.01 -11.69
C PHE A 100 -27.75 -30.89 -10.51
N ASN A 101 -28.96 -31.44 -10.55
CA ASN A 101 -29.45 -32.25 -9.45
C ASN A 101 -28.59 -33.50 -9.23
N LYS A 102 -28.44 -33.90 -7.96
CA LYS A 102 -28.00 -35.26 -7.62
C LYS A 102 -29.05 -36.28 -8.04
N LYS A 103 -28.60 -37.53 -8.12
CA LYS A 103 -29.52 -38.66 -8.34
C LYS A 103 -30.62 -38.64 -7.27
N ASN A 104 -31.89 -38.68 -7.70
CA ASN A 104 -33.10 -38.60 -6.87
C ASN A 104 -33.39 -37.24 -6.22
N SER A 105 -32.73 -36.17 -6.65
CA SER A 105 -33.07 -34.79 -6.31
C SER A 105 -33.71 -34.09 -7.51
N ASN A 106 -34.69 -33.23 -7.28
CA ASN A 106 -35.40 -32.46 -8.32
C ASN A 106 -35.56 -30.98 -7.93
N ILE A 107 -34.53 -30.38 -7.31
CA ILE A 107 -34.61 -28.98 -6.83
C ILE A 107 -34.36 -27.94 -7.94
N LEU A 108 -33.64 -28.33 -9.00
CA LEU A 108 -33.46 -27.56 -10.21
C LEU A 108 -34.28 -28.18 -11.35
N GLU A 109 -35.01 -27.37 -12.11
CA GLU A 109 -35.72 -27.86 -13.30
C GLU A 109 -34.75 -28.21 -14.42
N ASN A 110 -33.67 -27.42 -14.56
CA ASN A 110 -32.64 -27.56 -15.57
C ASN A 110 -31.24 -27.37 -14.98
N GLU A 111 -30.21 -27.84 -15.69
CA GLU A 111 -28.82 -27.51 -15.39
C GLU A 111 -28.59 -26.00 -15.52
N ILE A 112 -27.92 -25.40 -14.53
CA ILE A 112 -27.62 -23.97 -14.50
C ILE A 112 -26.12 -23.80 -14.63
N ALA A 113 -25.67 -23.09 -15.67
CA ALA A 113 -24.27 -22.72 -15.82
C ALA A 113 -24.07 -21.28 -15.35
N LYS A 114 -23.19 -21.07 -14.37
CA LYS A 114 -22.84 -19.73 -13.88
C LYS A 114 -21.35 -19.48 -14.07
N GLU A 115 -21.04 -18.23 -14.43
CA GLU A 115 -19.68 -17.73 -14.55
C GLU A 115 -19.38 -16.81 -13.37
N PHE A 116 -18.16 -16.94 -12.85
CA PHE A 116 -17.64 -16.13 -11.76
C PHE A 116 -16.29 -15.54 -12.16
N THR A 117 -15.99 -14.36 -11.66
CA THR A 117 -14.63 -13.81 -11.58
C THR A 117 -13.94 -14.40 -10.35
N LEU A 118 -12.95 -15.27 -10.57
CA LEU A 118 -12.17 -15.89 -9.51
C LEU A 118 -10.89 -15.09 -9.24
N VAL A 119 -10.76 -14.63 -8.00
CA VAL A 119 -9.57 -13.97 -7.48
C VAL A 119 -8.78 -14.97 -6.64
N LEU A 120 -7.71 -15.47 -7.24
CA LEU A 120 -6.67 -16.29 -6.66
C LEU A 120 -5.63 -15.39 -5.96
N TYR A 121 -5.26 -15.74 -4.73
CA TYR A 121 -4.29 -14.96 -3.96
C TYR A 121 -3.35 -15.84 -3.13
N ASN A 122 -2.12 -15.41 -2.90
CA ASN A 122 -1.23 -15.99 -1.89
C ASN A 122 -0.44 -14.89 -1.19
N TYR A 123 -0.67 -14.74 0.12
CA TYR A 123 -0.02 -13.73 0.97
C TYR A 123 0.73 -14.36 2.14
N ASP A 124 1.17 -15.62 2.03
CA ASP A 124 1.86 -16.32 3.11
C ASP A 124 3.17 -15.63 3.53
N GLN A 125 3.84 -14.95 2.60
CA GLN A 125 5.09 -14.22 2.84
C GLN A 125 4.87 -12.71 3.08
N MET A 126 3.64 -12.26 3.34
CA MET A 126 3.31 -10.84 3.53
C MET A 126 4.17 -10.16 4.61
N ASN A 127 4.35 -10.79 5.77
CA ASN A 127 5.18 -10.22 6.84
C ASN A 127 6.64 -10.03 6.42
N LYS A 128 7.16 -10.97 5.62
CA LYS A 128 8.51 -10.89 5.05
C LYS A 128 8.59 -9.78 3.98
N PHE A 129 7.55 -9.64 3.17
CA PHE A 129 7.43 -8.55 2.20
C PHE A 129 7.48 -7.19 2.90
N ILE A 130 6.61 -6.97 3.91
CA ILE A 130 6.52 -5.70 4.64
C ILE A 130 7.85 -5.36 5.31
N LYS A 131 8.44 -6.30 6.04
CA LYS A 131 9.69 -6.08 6.76
C LYS A 131 10.82 -5.68 5.82
N ASN A 132 11.05 -6.45 4.77
CA ASN A 132 12.18 -6.21 3.88
C ASN A 132 11.95 -4.96 3.02
N THR A 133 10.71 -4.66 2.65
CA THR A 133 10.36 -3.38 2.01
C THR A 133 10.67 -2.22 2.94
N GLN A 134 10.29 -2.31 4.21
CA GLN A 134 10.58 -1.29 5.21
C GLN A 134 12.09 -1.05 5.40
N ASP A 135 12.88 -2.13 5.44
CA ASP A 135 14.34 -2.06 5.53
C ASP A 135 14.96 -1.41 4.28
N TYR A 136 14.47 -1.77 3.08
CA TYR A 136 14.92 -1.16 1.83
C TYR A 136 14.62 0.33 1.75
N LEU A 137 13.40 0.76 2.08
CA LEU A 137 13.01 2.16 2.08
C LEU A 137 13.82 2.99 3.09
N LYS A 138 14.16 2.40 4.24
CA LYS A 138 15.02 3.02 5.26
C LYS A 138 16.44 3.26 4.75
N MET A 139 17.01 2.32 4.00
CA MET A 139 18.35 2.45 3.41
C MET A 139 18.38 3.42 2.22
N ASN A 140 17.23 3.67 1.59
CA ASN A 140 17.14 4.42 0.34
C ASN A 140 16.25 5.67 0.47
N PRO A 141 16.56 6.64 1.34
CA PRO A 141 15.70 7.81 1.54
C PRO A 141 15.55 8.66 0.27
N ILE A 142 14.41 9.33 0.12
CA ILE A 142 14.16 10.31 -0.94
C ILE A 142 14.90 11.61 -0.58
N TYR A 143 15.57 12.21 -1.57
CA TYR A 143 16.31 13.45 -1.36
C TYR A 143 15.48 14.65 -1.78
N ILE A 144 15.19 15.53 -0.83
CA ILE A 144 14.49 16.80 -1.06
C ILE A 144 15.51 17.87 -1.48
N ASP A 145 15.20 18.57 -2.57
CA ASP A 145 16.06 19.58 -3.18
C ASP A 145 15.40 20.96 -3.39
N LYS A 146 14.17 21.16 -2.89
CA LYS A 146 13.44 22.44 -2.91
C LYS A 146 12.48 22.58 -1.73
N ASN A 147 12.04 23.82 -1.46
CA ASN A 147 11.19 24.19 -0.31
C ASN A 147 9.75 23.70 -0.37
N ASN A 148 9.15 23.74 -1.57
CA ASN A 148 7.70 23.57 -1.72
C ASN A 148 7.47 22.49 -2.77
N TYR A 149 7.53 21.24 -2.34
CA TYR A 149 6.97 20.19 -3.16
C TYR A 149 5.45 20.28 -3.09
N VAL A 150 4.76 20.03 -4.19
CA VAL A 150 3.35 19.61 -4.09
C VAL A 150 3.31 18.09 -3.90
N GLN A 151 2.25 17.58 -3.27
CA GLN A 151 2.12 16.15 -2.97
C GLN A 151 2.40 15.27 -4.20
N MET A 152 1.79 15.58 -5.34
CA MET A 152 2.00 14.86 -6.61
C MET A 152 3.47 14.76 -7.04
N GLU A 153 4.29 15.78 -6.78
CA GLU A 153 5.71 15.73 -7.15
C GLU A 153 6.51 14.78 -6.24
N ILE A 154 6.12 14.67 -4.98
CA ILE A 154 6.73 13.71 -4.05
C ILE A 154 6.30 12.30 -4.44
N GLU A 155 5.01 12.08 -4.67
CA GLU A 155 4.47 10.79 -5.11
C GLU A 155 5.19 10.31 -6.36
N HIS A 156 5.36 11.18 -7.36
CA HIS A 156 6.12 10.88 -8.57
C HIS A 156 7.58 10.48 -8.28
N ASN A 157 8.24 11.18 -7.35
CA ASN A 157 9.62 10.82 -6.96
C ASN A 157 9.69 9.48 -6.22
N ILE A 158 8.68 9.16 -5.40
CA ILE A 158 8.58 7.88 -4.69
C ILE A 158 8.33 6.77 -5.70
N GLU A 159 7.38 6.96 -6.62
CA GLU A 159 7.06 6.01 -7.69
C GLU A 159 8.31 5.71 -8.52
N ASN A 160 8.95 6.74 -9.09
CA ASN A 160 10.16 6.60 -9.91
C ASN A 160 11.28 5.82 -9.20
N LYS A 161 11.38 5.94 -7.87
CA LYS A 161 12.45 5.32 -7.11
C LYS A 161 12.12 3.91 -6.64
N PHE A 162 10.87 3.65 -6.25
CA PHE A 162 10.52 2.44 -5.51
C PHE A 162 9.57 1.50 -6.23
N LYS A 163 8.82 1.96 -7.26
CA LYS A 163 7.87 1.13 -8.01
C LYS A 163 8.50 -0.17 -8.51
N GLY A 164 9.61 -0.07 -9.24
CA GLY A 164 10.29 -1.25 -9.77
C GLY A 164 10.72 -2.27 -8.71
N PHE A 165 11.15 -1.82 -7.52
CA PHE A 165 11.51 -2.73 -6.42
C PHE A 165 10.25 -3.34 -5.79
N ILE A 166 9.23 -2.54 -5.51
CA ILE A 166 7.99 -2.99 -4.86
C ILE A 166 7.25 -3.99 -5.75
N ASP A 167 7.13 -3.70 -7.04
CA ASP A 167 6.51 -4.57 -8.04
C ASP A 167 7.27 -5.88 -8.15
N TRP A 168 8.58 -5.83 -8.42
CA TRP A 168 9.42 -7.03 -8.51
C TRP A 168 9.34 -7.88 -7.24
N TYR A 169 9.55 -7.27 -6.07
CA TYR A 169 9.59 -8.00 -4.81
C TYR A 169 8.22 -8.51 -4.37
N GLY A 170 7.16 -7.78 -4.71
CA GLY A 170 5.78 -8.21 -4.56
C GLY A 170 5.52 -9.47 -5.35
N ASN A 171 5.87 -9.48 -6.64
CA ASN A 171 5.73 -10.64 -7.52
C ASN A 171 6.48 -11.89 -7.04
N GLU A 172 7.65 -11.73 -6.42
CA GLU A 172 8.45 -12.85 -5.93
C GLU A 172 7.86 -13.52 -4.66
N LEU A 173 7.08 -12.78 -3.86
CA LEU A 173 6.62 -13.25 -2.54
C LEU A 173 5.12 -13.37 -2.40
N LEU A 174 4.39 -12.58 -3.16
CA LEU A 174 2.94 -12.45 -3.11
C LEU A 174 2.40 -12.85 -4.48
N TYR A 175 1.14 -13.24 -4.49
CA TYR A 175 0.46 -13.57 -5.73
C TYR A 175 -0.98 -13.07 -5.66
N LEU A 176 -1.46 -12.48 -6.75
CA LEU A 176 -2.80 -11.97 -6.93
C LEU A 176 -3.15 -11.97 -8.43
N ASN A 177 -3.83 -13.00 -8.95
CA ASN A 177 -4.24 -13.13 -10.36
C ASN A 177 -3.21 -12.63 -11.40
N ASP A 178 -1.95 -13.07 -11.28
CA ASP A 178 -0.85 -12.63 -12.16
C ASP A 178 -0.64 -11.09 -12.25
N ILE A 179 -1.17 -10.32 -11.30
CA ILE A 179 -0.93 -8.87 -11.21
C ILE A 179 0.51 -8.64 -10.78
N ASN A 180 1.20 -7.80 -11.55
CA ASN A 180 2.59 -7.44 -11.32
C ASN A 180 2.80 -5.99 -10.88
N GLU A 181 1.76 -5.17 -10.92
CA GLU A 181 1.76 -3.74 -10.58
C GLU A 181 1.35 -3.54 -9.10
N PHE A 182 2.11 -4.12 -8.18
CA PHE A 182 1.80 -4.06 -6.74
C PHE A 182 1.88 -2.64 -6.15
N PHE A 183 2.70 -1.77 -6.73
CA PHE A 183 2.83 -0.38 -6.32
C PHE A 183 1.52 0.40 -6.48
N GLU A 184 0.71 0.07 -7.50
CA GLU A 184 -0.57 0.73 -7.78
C GLU A 184 -1.62 0.49 -6.68
N PHE A 185 -1.40 -0.49 -5.80
CA PHE A 185 -2.25 -0.75 -4.63
C PHE A 185 -1.79 -0.01 -3.38
N LEU A 186 -0.77 0.86 -3.49
CA LEU A 186 -0.32 1.71 -2.39
C LEU A 186 -0.95 3.08 -2.50
N ASP A 187 -1.59 3.50 -1.42
CA ASP A 187 -2.11 4.85 -1.27
C ASP A 187 -1.15 5.71 -0.46
N PHE A 188 -1.06 6.99 -0.81
CA PHE A 188 -0.24 7.94 -0.07
C PHE A 188 -1.09 8.65 0.99
N ASP A 189 -0.68 8.55 2.24
CA ASP A 189 -1.17 9.48 3.26
C ASP A 189 -0.70 10.90 2.95
N ALA A 190 -1.40 11.90 3.49
CA ALA A 190 -1.02 13.31 3.34
C ALA A 190 0.45 13.52 3.72
N ILE A 191 1.27 13.85 2.73
CA ILE A 191 2.71 13.89 2.90
C ILE A 191 3.09 15.18 3.62
N ASN A 192 3.60 15.02 4.84
CA ASN A 192 4.12 16.13 5.60
C ASN A 192 5.60 16.35 5.25
N GLN A 193 5.90 17.55 4.73
CA GLN A 193 7.25 18.00 4.43
C GLN A 193 7.97 18.58 5.67
N THR A 194 7.23 18.81 6.76
CA THR A 194 7.76 19.17 8.08
C THR A 194 8.16 17.92 8.87
N LEU A 195 9.00 18.12 9.88
CA LEU A 195 10.29 17.45 9.87
C LEU A 195 10.46 16.18 10.69
N GLU A 196 9.38 15.60 11.17
CA GLU A 196 9.46 14.34 11.90
C GLU A 196 8.10 13.66 11.90
N LEU A 197 7.60 13.29 10.72
CA LEU A 197 6.47 12.38 10.69
C LEU A 197 6.75 11.23 9.74
N ASP A 198 6.32 10.07 10.23
CA ASP A 198 6.22 8.82 9.51
C ASP A 198 5.31 9.03 8.30
N ASN A 199 5.87 9.52 7.19
CA ASN A 199 5.12 9.53 5.94
C ASN A 199 4.96 8.08 5.51
N ASN A 200 3.71 7.67 5.33
CA ASN A 200 3.34 6.29 5.11
C ASN A 200 2.78 6.13 3.70
N LEU A 201 3.11 5.00 3.10
CA LEU A 201 2.33 4.38 2.07
C LEU A 201 1.37 3.43 2.78
N LYS A 202 0.08 3.71 2.67
CA LYS A 202 -0.97 2.83 3.16
C LYS A 202 -1.12 1.69 2.17
N ALA A 203 -0.99 0.48 2.68
CA ALA A 203 -1.12 -0.74 1.91
C ALA A 203 -2.32 -1.53 2.41
N ASP A 204 -3.51 -1.13 1.95
CA ASP A 204 -4.76 -1.80 2.34
C ASP A 204 -4.77 -3.26 1.88
N PHE A 205 -4.15 -3.55 0.73
CA PHE A 205 -3.95 -4.91 0.23
C PHE A 205 -3.06 -5.79 1.13
N LEU A 206 -2.27 -5.17 2.00
CA LEU A 206 -1.37 -5.83 2.96
C LEU A 206 -1.92 -5.76 4.39
N CYS A 207 -3.22 -6.03 4.58
CA CYS A 207 -3.89 -5.93 5.88
C CYS A 207 -3.83 -4.52 6.51
N ASN A 208 -4.03 -3.48 5.70
CA ASN A 208 -3.94 -2.08 6.14
C ASN A 208 -2.61 -1.76 6.82
N SER A 209 -1.50 -2.28 6.27
CA SER A 209 -0.17 -2.00 6.76
C SER A 209 0.27 -0.60 6.34
N ASN A 210 1.02 0.07 7.21
CA ASN A 210 1.66 1.34 6.89
C ASN A 210 3.14 1.09 6.62
N ILE A 211 3.57 1.39 5.39
CA ILE A 211 4.97 1.28 4.96
C ILE A 211 5.58 2.68 5.02
N LYS A 212 6.57 2.88 5.89
CA LYS A 212 7.20 4.19 6.08
C LYS A 212 8.25 4.45 5.01
N PHE A 213 8.26 5.67 4.47
CA PHE A 213 9.38 6.18 3.68
C PHE A 213 10.05 7.36 4.37
N TYR A 214 11.28 7.66 3.95
CA TYR A 214 12.17 8.58 4.64
C TYR A 214 12.69 9.67 3.71
N PHE A 215 12.84 10.88 4.25
CA PHE A 215 13.45 11.99 3.55
C PHE A 215 14.84 12.31 4.08
N LYS A 216 15.74 12.73 3.18
CA LYS A 216 16.99 13.42 3.49
C LYS A 216 17.11 14.68 2.64
N ARG A 217 17.93 15.62 3.08
CA ARG A 217 18.24 16.85 2.34
C ARG A 217 19.60 16.76 1.68
N ARG A 218 19.72 17.38 0.51
CA ARG A 218 21.02 17.53 -0.16
C ARG A 218 21.84 18.63 0.48
N SER A 219 23.02 18.26 0.97
CA SER A 219 24.02 19.17 1.55
C SER A 219 24.81 19.95 0.50
N MET A 220 24.74 19.56 -0.78
CA MET A 220 25.51 20.15 -1.87
C MET A 220 25.31 21.67 -2.02
N GLN A 221 24.12 22.20 -1.73
CA GLN A 221 23.84 23.64 -1.79
C GLN A 221 24.55 24.43 -0.69
N ILE A 222 24.87 23.80 0.44
CA ILE A 222 25.63 24.43 1.53
C ILE A 222 27.07 24.70 1.06
N ARG A 223 27.71 23.72 0.41
CA ARG A 223 29.11 23.80 -0.03
C ARG A 223 29.36 24.89 -1.07
N LYS A 224 28.37 25.22 -1.89
CA LYS A 224 28.50 26.19 -2.98
C LYS A 224 28.47 27.65 -2.51
N ASN A 225 28.04 27.91 -1.28
CA ASN A 225 27.76 29.25 -0.81
C ASN A 225 28.91 29.78 0.07
N ILE A 226 29.34 31.02 -0.18
CA ILE A 226 30.52 31.63 0.46
C ILE A 226 30.12 32.43 1.71
N ASP A 227 28.83 32.76 1.89
CA ASP A 227 28.37 33.54 3.04
C ASP A 227 28.21 32.68 4.31
N ASN A 228 29.26 32.70 5.12
CA ASN A 228 29.35 32.06 6.43
C ASN A 228 29.12 33.04 7.59
N LYS A 229 28.41 34.16 7.38
CA LYS A 229 28.16 35.14 8.44
C LYS A 229 26.82 34.96 9.15
N ILE A 230 26.80 35.17 10.47
CA ILE A 230 25.59 35.17 11.29
C ILE A 230 25.56 36.30 12.32
N ASN A 231 24.37 36.61 12.83
CA ASN A 231 24.23 37.40 14.04
C ASN A 231 24.70 36.56 15.25
N PHE A 232 25.91 36.82 15.73
CA PHE A 232 26.48 36.07 16.84
C PHE A 232 25.94 36.58 18.19
N SER A 233 25.62 35.67 19.11
CA SER A 233 25.10 35.98 20.45
C SER A 233 25.81 35.17 21.52
N LYS A 234 25.84 35.64 22.78
CA LYS A 234 26.25 34.79 23.92
C LYS A 234 25.12 33.85 24.38
N ASP A 235 23.90 34.13 23.96
CA ASP A 235 22.73 33.29 24.25
C ASP A 235 22.67 32.13 23.25
N LEU A 236 22.67 30.90 23.79
CA LEU A 236 22.67 29.66 23.02
C LEU A 236 21.42 29.50 22.16
N GLU A 237 20.25 29.86 22.67
CA GLU A 237 18.99 29.73 21.94
C GLU A 237 18.93 30.73 20.79
N VAL A 238 19.44 31.95 21.00
CA VAL A 238 19.60 32.94 19.94
C VAL A 238 20.59 32.45 18.87
N ILE A 239 21.71 31.84 19.27
CA ILE A 239 22.65 31.24 18.30
C ILE A 239 21.97 30.11 17.50
N LYS A 240 21.31 29.16 18.17
CA LYS A 240 20.64 28.04 17.48
C LYS A 240 19.60 28.56 16.48
N PHE A 241 18.82 29.57 16.84
CA PHE A 241 17.88 30.21 15.94
C PHE A 241 18.60 30.86 14.74
N ASN A 242 19.72 31.54 14.97
CA ASN A 242 20.49 32.18 13.90
C ASN A 242 21.19 31.16 12.97
N ILE A 243 21.68 30.04 13.50
CA ILE A 243 22.17 28.91 12.69
C ILE A 243 21.02 28.33 11.86
N SER A 244 19.85 28.14 12.46
CA SER A 244 18.66 27.61 11.76
C SER A 244 18.20 28.54 10.64
N ASN A 245 18.18 29.85 10.88
CA ASN A 245 17.91 30.88 9.87
C ASN A 245 18.97 30.92 8.77
N TRP A 246 20.21 30.61 9.10
CA TRP A 246 21.29 30.55 8.12
C TRP A 246 21.18 29.28 7.26
N LEU A 247 20.83 28.14 7.88
CA LEU A 247 20.60 26.86 7.21
C LEU A 247 19.33 26.88 6.35
N SER A 248 18.24 27.51 6.81
CA SER A 248 16.97 27.60 6.06
C SER A 248 17.13 28.26 4.69
N LYS A 249 18.05 29.22 4.58
CA LYS A 249 18.41 29.87 3.32
C LYS A 249 19.11 28.94 2.33
N LYS A 250 19.67 27.82 2.79
CA LYS A 250 20.57 26.94 2.01
C LYS A 250 20.02 25.54 1.78
N VAL A 251 19.26 25.00 2.73
CA VAL A 251 18.79 23.60 2.71
C VAL A 251 17.30 23.44 2.93
N TYR A 252 16.53 24.44 2.49
CA TYR A 252 15.09 24.32 2.38
C TYR A 252 14.43 23.86 3.69
N LEU A 253 14.73 24.59 4.77
CA LEU A 253 14.24 24.35 6.12
C LEU A 253 13.32 25.49 6.54
N ASN A 254 12.31 25.18 7.36
CA ASN A 254 11.60 26.21 8.10
C ASN A 254 12.36 26.49 9.40
N SER A 255 13.00 27.65 9.50
CA SER A 255 13.75 28.03 10.71
C SER A 255 12.89 28.39 11.91
N TYR A 256 11.58 28.53 11.72
CA TYR A 256 10.62 28.76 12.81
C TYR A 256 10.09 27.44 13.41
N ASP A 257 10.37 26.30 12.78
CA ASP A 257 10.10 24.99 13.37
C ASP A 257 11.13 24.74 14.48
N LYS A 258 10.68 24.48 15.71
CA LYS A 258 11.57 24.17 16.85
C LYS A 258 12.40 22.92 16.60
N LYS A 259 11.94 22.00 15.74
CA LYS A 259 12.68 20.81 15.32
C LYS A 259 13.85 21.12 14.37
N SER A 260 13.98 22.35 13.89
CA SER A 260 15.11 22.78 13.06
C SER A 260 16.46 22.65 13.77
N TYR A 261 16.48 22.59 15.10
CA TYR A 261 17.71 22.38 15.87
C TYR A 261 18.25 20.95 15.77
N ASP A 262 17.39 19.96 15.47
CA ASP A 262 17.83 18.56 15.34
C ASP A 262 18.69 18.32 14.10
N PHE A 263 18.74 19.29 13.19
CA PHE A 263 19.50 19.24 11.95
C PHE A 263 20.99 19.44 12.12
N PHE A 264 21.40 19.98 13.26
CA PHE A 264 22.79 20.27 13.50
C PHE A 264 23.16 20.09 14.96
N ASN A 265 24.42 19.76 15.20
CA ASN A 265 25.01 19.81 16.53
C ASN A 265 26.00 20.95 16.59
N ILE A 266 25.96 21.74 17.65
CA ILE A 266 27.01 22.76 17.85
C ILE A 266 28.22 22.06 18.48
N GLU A 267 29.35 22.15 17.79
CA GLU A 267 30.60 21.49 18.17
C GLU A 267 31.45 22.39 19.08
N SER A 268 31.52 23.70 18.79
CA SER A 268 32.33 24.63 19.57
C SER A 268 31.95 26.10 19.39
N PHE A 269 32.39 26.92 20.35
CA PHE A 269 32.28 28.39 20.34
C PHE A 269 33.63 29.04 20.57
N ASP A 270 33.96 30.07 19.78
CA ASP A 270 35.01 31.04 20.07
C ASP A 270 34.36 32.41 20.24
N TYR A 271 34.06 32.77 21.49
CA TYR A 271 33.43 34.06 21.82
C TYR A 271 34.32 35.27 21.53
N ASN A 272 35.64 35.09 21.52
CA ASN A 272 36.59 36.16 21.27
C ASN A 272 36.66 36.50 19.79
N LYS A 273 36.61 35.48 18.93
CA LYS A 273 36.57 35.64 17.46
C LYS A 273 35.15 35.76 16.91
N GLY A 274 34.13 35.47 17.71
CA GLY A 274 32.74 35.43 17.28
C GLY A 274 32.48 34.32 16.28
N ILE A 275 33.04 33.13 16.51
CA ILE A 275 32.94 31.97 15.62
C ILE A 275 32.13 30.86 16.31
N VAL A 276 31.19 30.25 15.60
CA VAL A 276 30.52 29.03 16.02
C VAL A 276 30.77 27.93 15.00
N THR A 277 31.15 26.75 15.45
CA THR A 277 31.30 25.57 14.58
C THR A 277 30.19 24.59 14.87
N PHE A 278 29.55 24.09 13.82
CA PHE A 278 28.47 23.12 13.92
C PHE A 278 28.62 22.01 12.87
N SER A 279 28.08 20.83 13.18
CA SER A 279 27.99 19.70 12.26
C SER A 279 26.54 19.50 11.82
N LEU A 280 26.34 19.02 10.59
CA LEU A 280 25.04 18.57 10.10
C LEU A 280 24.75 17.16 10.58
N ASN A 281 23.52 16.93 11.01
CA ASN A 281 23.06 15.62 11.46
C ASN A 281 22.83 14.69 10.25
N GLU A 282 23.57 13.58 10.21
CA GLU A 282 23.51 12.55 9.17
C GLU A 282 22.14 11.88 9.01
N LYS A 283 21.28 11.95 10.04
CA LYS A 283 19.89 11.50 9.96
C LYS A 283 19.12 12.29 8.89
N TYR A 284 19.39 13.58 8.77
CA TYR A 284 18.60 14.51 7.95
C TYR A 284 19.31 14.94 6.66
N PHE A 285 20.62 14.71 6.54
CA PHE A 285 21.41 15.08 5.36
C PHE A 285 22.06 13.87 4.68
N ASP A 286 22.28 14.01 3.37
CA ASP A 286 22.96 13.02 2.54
C ASP A 286 24.46 12.88 2.87
N ILE A 287 25.13 14.00 3.17
CA ILE A 287 26.56 14.05 3.48
C ILE A 287 26.73 14.83 4.79
N PRO A 288 27.42 14.26 5.80
CA PRO A 288 27.76 15.00 7.00
C PRO A 288 28.74 16.12 6.65
N LEU A 289 28.51 17.30 7.23
CA LEU A 289 29.35 18.48 7.05
C LEU A 289 29.64 19.11 8.39
N ILE A 290 30.88 19.53 8.60
CA ILE A 290 31.27 20.38 9.73
C ILE A 290 31.66 21.72 9.15
N MET A 291 31.17 22.80 9.76
CA MET A 291 31.43 24.13 9.25
C MET A 291 31.34 25.20 10.32
N SER A 292 32.00 26.33 10.05
CA SER A 292 32.08 27.46 10.98
C SER A 292 31.37 28.68 10.42
N LEU A 293 30.64 29.38 11.28
CA LEU A 293 30.00 30.66 10.99
C LEU A 293 30.66 31.76 11.80
N GLU A 294 30.91 32.88 11.16
CA GLU A 294 31.56 34.05 11.73
C GLU A 294 30.56 35.15 12.05
N LYS A 295 30.88 35.99 13.04
CA LYS A 295 30.09 37.15 13.39
C LYS A 295 29.99 38.10 12.20
N LYS A 296 28.76 38.48 11.85
CA LYS A 296 28.45 39.49 10.84
C LYS A 296 28.96 40.87 11.22
#